data_AF-A0A950C8I7-F1
#
_entry.id   AF-A0A950C8I7-F1
#
_cell.length_a   1.000
_cell.length_b   1.000
_cell.length_c   1.000
_cell.angle_alpha   90.00
_cell.angle_beta   90.00
_cell.angle_gamma   90.00
#
_symmetry.space_group_name_H-M   'P 1'
#
loop_
_entity.id
_entity.type
_entity.pdbx_description
1 polymer ?
#
loop_
_entity_poly.entity_id
_entity_poly.type
_entity_poly.pdbx_seq_one_letter_code
_entity_poly.pdbx_strand_id
1 'polypeptide(L)' 'EQNHHPDIYLAWGKVKIEIWTHKINGLTESDFIFAAKVDEIPR' A
#
# COMPACT_ATOMS: atom_id res chain seq x y z
N GLU A 1 -5.44 -7.39 -12.46
CA GLU A 1 -4.62 -7.38 -11.24
C GLU A 1 -3.44 -6.43 -11.46
N GLN A 2 -3.09 -5.57 -10.50
CA GLN A 2 -2.12 -4.49 -10.70
C GLN A 2 -0.64 -4.96 -10.68
N ASN A 3 -0.34 -6.25 -10.44
CA ASN A 3 1.04 -6.76 -10.22
C ASN A 3 1.89 -5.81 -9.35
N HIS A 4 1.23 -5.18 -8.39
CA HIS A 4 1.74 -4.12 -7.55
C HIS A 4 1.20 -4.38 -6.15
N HIS A 5 2.09 -4.81 -5.27
CA HIS A 5 1.74 -5.39 -3.99
C HIS A 5 2.43 -4.61 -2.87
N PRO A 6 1.73 -4.32 -1.77
CA PRO A 6 2.35 -3.73 -0.60
C PRO A 6 3.13 -4.78 0.19
N ASP A 7 4.08 -4.29 0.99
CA ASP A 7 4.59 -5.02 2.14
C ASP A 7 3.58 -4.91 3.30
N ILE A 8 3.29 -6.04 3.94
CA ILE A 8 2.30 -6.13 5.03
C ILE A 8 3.00 -6.61 6.30
N TYR A 9 2.88 -5.79 7.35
CA TYR A 9 3.41 -6.11 8.67
C TYR A 9 2.26 -6.25 9.67
N LEU A 10 2.20 -7.41 10.31
CA LEU A 10 1.12 -7.78 11.23
C LEU A 10 1.61 -7.80 12.67
N ALA A 11 0.83 -7.21 13.56
CA ALA A 11 0.99 -7.32 15.01
C ALA A 11 -0.39 -7.43 15.67
N TRP A 12 -0.43 -7.84 16.94
CA TRP A 12 -1.70 -7.94 17.66
C TRP A 12 -2.42 -6.59 17.70
N GLY A 13 -3.61 -6.53 17.09
CA GLY A 13 -4.42 -5.32 16.99
C GLY A 13 -3.88 -4.22 16.07
N LYS A 14 -2.88 -4.51 15.23
CA LYS A 14 -2.26 -3.53 14.32
C LYS A 14 -1.90 -4.15 12.97
N VAL A 15 -2.11 -3.36 11.91
CA VAL A 15 -1.62 -3.67 10.57
C VAL A 15 -0.87 -2.44 10.07
N LYS A 16 0.37 -2.62 9.61
CA LYS A 16 1.11 -1.60 8.86
C LYS A 16 1.19 -2.07 7.41
N ILE A 17 0.81 -1.19 6.50
CA ILE A 17 0.93 -1.37 5.06
C ILE A 17 1.98 -0.40 4.54
N GLU A 18 2.90 -0.89 3.72
CA GLU A 18 3.93 -0.08 3.05
C GLU A 18 3.85 -0.35 1.55
N ILE A 19 3.67 0.69 0.74
CA ILE A 19 3.43 0.56 -0.70
C ILE A 19 4.34 1.52 -1.47
N TRP A 20 5.10 0.98 -2.42
CA TRP A 20 5.97 1.74 -3.32
C TRP A 20 6.32 0.88 -4.54
N THR A 21 6.76 1.50 -5.62
CA THR A 21 7.10 0.79 -6.86
C THR A 21 8.55 0.34 -6.89
N HIS A 22 8.76 -0.94 -6.56
CA HIS A 22 10.09 -1.60 -6.53
C HIS A 22 10.91 -1.39 -7.81
N LYS A 23 10.27 -1.49 -8.97
CA LYS A 23 10.92 -1.40 -10.28
C LYS A 23 11.68 -0.08 -10.50
N ILE A 24 11.21 1.02 -9.89
CA ILE A 24 11.81 2.36 -10.08
C ILE A 24 12.43 2.91 -8.80
N ASN A 25 12.42 2.14 -7.71
CA ASN A 25 12.89 2.62 -6.41
C ASN A 25 12.26 3.96 -5.99
N GLY A 26 10.94 4.07 -6.15
CA GLY A 26 10.21 5.30 -5.92
C GLY A 26 8.70 5.13 -5.97
N LEU A 27 7.99 6.26 -5.96
CA LEU A 27 6.53 6.30 -6.00
C LEU A 27 6.03 6.53 -7.42
N THR A 28 4.93 5.87 -7.75
CA THR A 28 4.14 6.07 -8.97
C THR A 28 2.72 6.47 -8.63
N GLU A 29 1.95 6.92 -9.61
CA GLU A 29 0.52 7.22 -9.46
C GLU A 29 -0.27 6.05 -8.86
N SER A 30 0.09 4.81 -9.23
CA SER A 30 -0.54 3.60 -8.68
C SER A 30 -0.38 3.48 -7.16
N ASP A 31 0.75 3.94 -6.59
CA ASP A 31 0.97 3.97 -5.14
C ASP A 31 -0.02 4.91 -4.45
N PHE A 32 -0.26 6.08 -5.04
CA PHE A 32 -1.21 7.07 -4.53
C PHE A 32 -2.67 6.61 -4.66
N ILE A 33 -3.02 5.97 -5.79
CA ILE A 33 -4.36 5.38 -5.97
C ILE A 33 -4.60 4.27 -4.93
N PHE A 34 -3.59 3.47 -4.61
CA PHE A 34 -3.69 2.46 -3.56
C PHE A 34 -3.94 3.11 -2.20
N ALA A 35 -3.15 4.12 -1.83
CA ALA A 35 -3.30 4.83 -0.56
C ALA A 35 -4.71 5.46 -0.41
N ALA A 36 -5.23 6.11 -1.46
CA ALA A 36 -6.56 6.69 -1.44
C ALA A 36 -7.68 5.66 -1.17
N LYS A 37 -7.55 4.45 -1.73
CA LYS A 37 -8.51 3.36 -1.46
C LYS A 37 -8.44 2.85 -0.03
N VAL A 38 -7.25 2.89 0.59
CA VAL A 38 -7.10 2.52 2.00
C VAL A 38 -7.77 3.55 2.91
N ASP A 39 -7.69 4.85 2.58
CA ASP A 39 -8.32 5.92 3.36
C ASP A 39 -9.85 5.84 3.39
N GLU A 40 -10.46 5.19 2.41
CA GLU A 40 -11.91 4.94 2.36
C GLU A 40 -12.35 3.80 3.30
N ILE A 41 -11.42 3.00 3.84
CA ILE A 41 -11.75 1.89 4.73
C ILE A 41 -12.19 2.45 6.10
N PRO A 42 -13.40 2.09 6.59
CA PRO A 42 -13.86 2.51 7.90
C PRO A 42 -12.92 2.06 9.02
N ARG A 43 -12.78 2.90 10.06
CA ARG A 43 -11.96 2.61 11.24
C ARG A 43 -12.67 1.73 12.25
#